data_AF-A0A8S9XX87-F1
#
_entry.id   AF-A0A8S9XX87-F1
#
_cell.length_a   1.000
_cell.length_b   1.000
_cell.length_c   1.000
_cell.angle_alpha   90.00
_cell.angle_beta   90.00
_cell.angle_gamma   90.00
#
_symmetry.space_group_name_H-M   'P 1'
#
loop_
_entity.id
_entity.type
_entity.pdbx_description
1 polymer ?
#
loop_
_entity_poly.entity_id
_entity_poly.type
_entity_poly.pdbx_seq_one_letter_code
_entity_poly.pdbx_strand_id
1 'polypeptide(L)'
;MKVGVSVIGFLSTNYDRIARNYRKGKSASRIMSKRKGVSAEEKRIRMLQIFHEKKDFFQLKELEKIAPKEKGIVVQSVKEIVQNLVDDNLVRSEKIGTSVYFWSFPSEAKHAKKLKMAELQKNIDATTSKLEKSLKSISEQEAGREDNKEREKLLELNEKLTKERDQLRSEIKKYCGHDPEIFRKKENEIEIAKEAANRWTDNIFSVKSWCKNKFNVEDNVLDKQFGIPSELDYID
;
A
#
# COMPACT_ATOMS: atom_id res chain seq x y z
N MET A 1 -4.46 16.93 -27.41
CA MET A 1 -3.12 17.26 -26.87
C MET A 1 -2.89 18.78 -26.87
N LYS A 2 -3.33 19.52 -25.85
CA LYS A 2 -3.02 20.96 -25.69
C LYS A 2 -2.92 21.36 -24.21
N VAL A 3 -2.08 20.66 -23.44
CA VAL A 3 -1.82 21.04 -22.03
C VAL A 3 -0.32 21.12 -21.70
N GLY A 4 0.58 20.83 -22.66
CA GLY A 4 2.02 20.74 -22.41
C GLY A 4 2.85 22.03 -22.59
N VAL A 5 2.27 23.11 -23.14
CA VAL A 5 3.07 24.29 -23.57
C VAL A 5 3.03 25.44 -22.53
N SER A 6 2.14 25.40 -21.54
CA SER A 6 1.94 26.54 -20.61
C SER A 6 2.90 26.55 -19.41
N VAL A 7 3.43 25.40 -18.99
CA VAL A 7 4.25 25.30 -17.76
C VAL A 7 5.72 25.71 -18.00
N ILE A 8 6.24 25.49 -19.21
CA ILE A 8 7.64 25.81 -19.55
C ILE A 8 7.84 27.33 -19.72
N GLY A 9 6.83 28.03 -20.24
CA GLY A 9 6.87 29.50 -20.35
C GLY A 9 6.94 30.20 -19.00
N PHE A 10 6.19 29.72 -18.00
CA PHE A 10 6.07 30.37 -16.69
C PHE A 10 7.33 30.24 -15.82
N LEU A 11 8.09 29.14 -15.98
CA LEU A 11 9.35 28.92 -15.26
C LEU A 11 10.51 29.73 -15.84
N SER A 12 10.54 29.94 -17.17
CA SER A 12 11.56 30.75 -17.84
C SER A 12 11.44 32.24 -17.45
N THR A 13 10.22 32.78 -17.39
CA THR A 13 10.00 34.20 -17.06
C THR A 13 10.37 34.55 -15.61
N ASN A 14 10.23 33.59 -14.68
CA ASN A 14 10.59 33.80 -13.27
C ASN A 14 12.11 33.76 -13.05
N TYR A 15 12.85 32.92 -13.77
CA TYR A 15 14.31 32.87 -13.66
C TYR A 15 14.96 34.19 -14.15
N ASP A 16 14.50 34.74 -15.27
CA ASP A 16 14.96 36.02 -15.80
C ASP A 16 14.60 37.22 -14.93
N ARG A 17 13.50 37.12 -14.17
CA ARG A 17 13.08 38.16 -13.22
C ARG A 17 13.94 38.14 -11.95
N ILE A 18 14.27 36.95 -11.45
CA ILE A 18 15.16 36.76 -10.30
C ILE A 18 16.60 37.16 -10.66
N ALA A 19 17.10 36.79 -11.85
CA ALA A 19 18.44 37.16 -12.32
C ALA A 19 18.60 38.68 -12.53
N ARG A 20 17.57 39.37 -13.02
CA ARG A 20 17.56 40.85 -13.13
C ARG A 20 17.58 41.54 -11.77
N ASN A 21 16.88 41.01 -10.78
CA ASN A 21 16.91 41.55 -9.41
C ASN A 21 18.28 41.33 -8.75
N TYR A 22 18.96 40.22 -9.03
CA TYR A 22 20.31 39.95 -8.52
C TYR A 22 21.38 40.86 -9.15
N ARG A 23 21.26 41.22 -10.44
CA ARG A 23 22.15 42.19 -11.11
C ARG A 23 21.92 43.62 -10.65
N LYS A 24 20.67 44.04 -10.39
CA LYS A 24 20.36 45.39 -9.90
C LYS A 24 20.86 45.66 -8.46
N GLY A 25 21.08 44.61 -7.65
CA GLY A 25 21.65 44.74 -6.30
C GLY A 25 23.14 45.08 -6.24
N LYS A 26 23.89 44.96 -7.35
CA LYS A 26 25.35 45.19 -7.39
C LYS A 26 25.79 46.60 -7.81
N SER A 27 24.87 47.49 -8.17
CA SER A 27 25.20 48.82 -8.73
C SER A 27 24.59 49.99 -7.94
N ALA A 28 24.47 49.86 -6.61
CA ALA A 28 24.10 50.95 -5.73
C ALA A 28 25.24 51.26 -4.74
N SER A 29 26.36 51.77 -5.24
CA SER A 29 27.33 52.53 -4.42
C SER A 29 26.70 53.88 -4.05
N ARG A 30 25.88 53.88 -3.01
CA ARG A 30 25.16 55.07 -2.52
C ARG A 30 25.93 55.68 -1.35
N ILE A 31 26.61 56.79 -1.65
CA ILE A 31 26.89 57.98 -0.82
C ILE A 31 26.90 57.73 0.69
N MET A 32 28.10 57.76 1.30
CA MET A 32 28.28 57.74 2.76
C MET A 32 27.61 58.96 3.41
N SER A 33 26.45 58.76 4.03
CA SER A 33 25.86 59.75 4.95
C SER A 33 26.23 59.42 6.39
N LYS A 34 26.82 60.40 7.07
CA LYS A 34 27.30 60.38 8.46
C LYS A 34 26.26 59.80 9.46
N ARG A 35 26.76 58.93 10.34
CA ARG A 35 26.28 58.60 11.69
C ARG A 35 24.77 58.33 11.84
N LYS A 36 24.34 57.13 11.45
CA LYS A 36 23.19 56.43 12.04
C LYS A 36 23.68 55.08 12.57
N GLY A 37 23.09 54.60 13.67
CA GLY A 37 23.45 53.30 14.25
C GLY A 37 23.37 52.17 13.22
N VAL A 38 24.28 51.21 13.32
CA VAL A 38 24.38 50.09 12.38
C VAL A 38 23.08 49.27 12.41
N SER A 39 22.42 49.09 11.27
CA SER A 39 21.19 48.28 11.16
C SER A 39 21.47 46.80 11.48
N ALA A 40 20.46 46.04 11.91
CA ALA A 40 20.61 44.61 12.23
C ALA A 40 21.22 43.81 11.06
N GLU A 41 20.80 44.13 9.83
CA GLU A 41 21.33 43.49 8.63
C GLU A 41 22.80 43.88 8.34
N GLU A 42 23.14 45.15 8.56
CA GLU A 42 24.53 45.62 8.41
C GLU A 42 25.45 44.96 9.44
N LYS A 43 24.96 44.71 10.67
CA LYS A 43 25.72 43.98 11.70
C LYS A 43 25.96 42.52 11.28
N ARG A 44 24.97 41.85 10.67
CA ARG A 44 25.11 40.49 10.12
C ARG A 44 26.16 40.42 9.02
N ILE A 45 26.10 41.35 8.06
CA ILE A 45 27.07 41.44 6.95
C ILE A 45 28.49 41.68 7.49
N ARG A 46 28.65 42.62 8.43
CA ARG A 46 29.95 42.92 9.04
C ARG A 46 30.51 41.74 9.84
N MET A 47 29.65 40.98 10.53
CA MET A 47 30.07 39.77 11.24
C MET A 47 30.52 38.69 10.26
N LEU A 48 29.78 38.47 9.17
CA LEU A 48 30.17 37.51 8.12
C LEU A 48 31.48 37.90 7.44
N GLN A 49 31.75 39.20 7.26
CA GLN A 49 33.03 39.70 6.74
C GLN A 49 34.20 39.31 7.63
N ILE A 50 34.07 39.34 8.96
CA ILE A 50 35.14 38.92 9.88
C ILE A 50 35.51 37.45 9.62
N PHE A 51 34.51 36.57 9.48
CA PHE A 51 34.76 35.16 9.17
C PHE A 51 35.42 34.97 7.81
N HIS A 52 34.97 35.71 6.78
CA HIS A 52 35.49 35.57 5.41
C HIS A 52 36.86 36.22 5.17
N GLU A 53 37.19 37.29 5.90
CA GLU A 53 38.48 37.98 5.86
C GLU A 53 39.55 37.15 6.58
N LYS A 54 39.25 36.71 7.81
CA LYS A 54 40.22 35.99 8.65
C LYS A 54 40.34 34.51 8.29
N LYS A 55 39.28 33.90 7.75
CA LYS A 55 39.25 32.48 7.34
C LYS A 55 39.74 31.54 8.44
N ASP A 56 39.34 31.82 9.67
CA ASP A 56 39.77 31.12 10.87
C ASP A 56 38.56 30.68 11.72
N PHE A 57 38.84 29.85 12.71
CA PHE A 57 37.86 29.35 13.67
C PHE A 57 37.83 30.25 14.89
N PHE A 58 36.63 30.62 15.34
CA PHE A 58 36.47 31.50 16.49
C PHE A 58 35.59 30.89 17.56
N GLN A 59 35.97 31.11 18.81
CA GLN A 59 35.07 30.92 19.95
C GLN A 59 34.22 32.19 20.16
N LEU A 60 33.07 32.03 20.81
CA LEU A 60 32.19 33.17 21.12
C LEU A 60 32.93 34.30 21.87
N LYS A 61 33.78 33.94 22.83
CA LYS A 61 34.60 34.89 23.61
C LYS A 61 35.60 35.67 22.76
N GLU A 62 36.07 35.10 21.65
CA GLU A 62 37.00 35.75 20.72
C GLU A 62 36.25 36.70 19.77
N LEU A 63 35.08 36.27 19.30
CA LEU A 63 34.18 37.11 18.49
C LEU A 63 33.71 38.34 19.29
N GLU A 64 33.42 38.19 20.58
CA GLU A 64 33.05 39.29 21.47
C GLU A 64 34.16 40.35 21.62
N LYS A 65 35.43 39.99 21.37
CA LYS A 65 36.57 40.93 21.38
C LYS A 65 36.85 41.52 20.00
N ILE A 66 36.78 40.71 18.95
CA ILE A 66 37.13 41.09 17.58
C ILE A 66 36.03 41.95 16.94
N ALA A 67 34.76 41.58 17.12
CA ALA A 67 33.64 42.23 16.45
C ALA A 67 33.43 43.70 16.83
N PRO A 68 33.57 44.12 18.10
CA PRO A 68 33.57 45.55 18.46
C PRO A 68 34.81 46.29 17.96
N LYS A 69 35.99 45.65 18.05
CA LYS A 69 37.28 46.27 17.72
C LYS A 69 37.45 46.55 16.23
N GLU A 70 37.05 45.62 15.36
CA GLU A 70 37.30 45.71 13.93
C GLU A 70 36.12 46.27 13.13
N LYS A 71 34.88 45.97 13.54
CA LYS A 71 33.68 46.32 12.75
C LYS A 71 32.64 47.14 13.52
N GLY A 72 32.93 47.52 14.77
CA GLY A 72 32.09 48.40 15.59
C GLY A 72 30.75 47.77 16.00
N ILE A 73 30.70 46.45 16.15
CA ILE A 73 29.51 45.73 16.60
C ILE A 73 29.40 45.81 18.13
N VAL A 74 28.21 46.09 18.67
CA VAL A 74 27.99 46.14 20.12
C VAL A 74 28.16 44.75 20.72
N VAL A 75 29.02 44.61 21.75
CA VAL A 75 29.37 43.34 22.41
C VAL A 75 28.13 42.49 22.73
N GLN A 76 27.12 43.11 23.36
CA GLN A 76 25.88 42.43 23.77
C GLN A 76 25.10 41.80 22.60
N SER A 77 25.26 42.34 21.39
CA SER A 77 24.57 41.83 20.19
C SER A 77 25.33 40.73 19.45
N VAL A 78 26.60 40.48 19.77
CA VAL A 78 27.45 39.53 19.05
C VAL A 78 26.87 38.12 19.10
N LYS A 79 26.45 37.67 20.29
CA LYS A 79 25.86 36.34 20.48
C LYS A 79 24.61 36.13 19.62
N GLU A 80 23.69 37.08 19.64
CA GLU A 80 22.44 37.01 18.84
C GLU A 80 22.73 37.02 17.35
N ILE A 81 23.68 37.85 16.89
CA ILE A 81 24.04 37.93 15.46
C ILE A 81 24.66 36.61 14.99
N VAL A 82 25.57 36.02 15.78
CA VAL A 82 26.19 34.73 15.46
C VAL A 82 25.14 33.62 15.40
N GLN A 83 24.20 33.59 16.37
CA GLN A 83 23.13 32.60 16.37
C GLN A 83 22.23 32.75 15.13
N ASN A 84 21.78 33.96 14.80
CA ASN A 84 20.99 34.19 13.58
C ASN A 84 21.73 33.75 12.30
N LEU A 85 23.05 33.97 12.22
CA LEU A 85 23.85 33.53 11.07
C LEU A 85 24.02 32.00 11.01
N VAL A 86 24.03 31.34 12.16
CA VAL A 86 24.03 29.87 12.25
C VAL A 86 22.67 29.31 11.84
N ASP A 87 21.58 29.91 12.31
CA ASP A 87 20.21 29.50 11.98
C ASP A 87 19.92 29.64 10.47
N ASP A 88 20.44 30.70 9.84
CA ASP A 88 20.39 30.89 8.38
C ASP A 88 21.43 30.07 7.60
N ASN A 89 22.17 29.20 8.28
CA ASN A 89 23.15 28.28 7.70
C ASN A 89 24.27 29.00 6.91
N LEU A 90 24.59 30.25 7.30
CA LEU A 90 25.67 31.07 6.75
C LEU A 90 26.98 30.94 7.54
N VAL A 91 26.87 30.61 8.83
CA VAL A 91 28.00 30.28 9.72
C VAL A 91 27.81 28.86 10.23
N ARG A 92 28.88 28.07 10.25
CA ARG A 92 28.90 26.75 10.86
C ARG A 92 29.27 26.86 12.32
N SER A 93 28.63 26.02 13.13
CA SER A 93 28.94 25.85 14.54
C SER A 93 29.15 24.37 14.83
N GLU A 94 30.24 24.03 15.50
CA GLU A 94 30.48 22.67 16.00
C GLU A 94 31.01 22.71 17.42
N LYS A 95 30.52 21.79 18.25
CA LYS A 95 30.95 21.64 19.62
C LYS A 95 32.08 20.63 19.69
N ILE A 96 33.27 21.09 20.07
CA ILE A 96 34.46 20.25 20.24
C ILE A 96 34.85 20.30 21.72
N GLY A 97 34.63 19.19 22.43
CA GLY A 97 34.83 19.10 23.87
C GLY A 97 33.86 20.01 24.65
N THR A 98 34.40 20.95 25.41
CA THR A 98 33.63 21.92 26.22
C THR A 98 33.33 23.23 25.49
N SER A 99 33.90 23.44 24.29
CA SER A 99 33.85 24.70 23.56
C SER A 99 33.08 24.57 22.25
N VAL A 100 32.39 25.64 21.85
CA VAL A 100 31.71 25.75 20.54
C VAL A 100 32.54 26.65 19.65
N TYR A 101 32.87 26.15 18.47
CA TYR A 101 33.64 26.85 17.44
C TYR A 101 32.73 27.29 16.31
N PHE A 102 32.96 28.50 15.81
CA PHE A 102 32.22 29.10 14.71
C PHE A 102 33.15 29.44 13.56
N TRP A 103 32.75 29.13 12.33
CA TRP A 103 33.50 29.48 11.12
C TRP A 103 32.58 29.64 9.91
N SER A 104 33.06 30.33 8.88
CA SER A 104 32.37 30.42 7.59
C SER A 104 33.40 30.66 6.50
N PHE A 105 33.36 29.86 5.43
CA PHE A 105 34.25 30.01 4.29
C PHE A 105 33.49 30.46 3.04
N PRO A 106 34.02 31.41 2.24
CA PRO A 106 33.36 31.86 1.00
C PRO A 106 33.07 30.74 -0.01
N SER A 107 33.87 29.67 0.00
CA SER A 107 33.74 28.51 -0.91
C SER A 107 32.63 27.54 -0.48
N GLU A 108 32.19 27.57 0.77
CA GLU A 108 31.29 26.56 1.34
C GLU A 108 29.92 26.55 0.67
N ALA A 109 29.32 27.73 0.47
CA ALA A 109 28.04 27.87 -0.23
C ALA A 109 28.10 27.33 -1.67
N LYS A 110 29.25 27.48 -2.34
CA LYS A 110 29.48 26.94 -3.69
C LYS A 110 29.60 25.42 -3.65
N HIS A 111 30.34 24.87 -2.69
CA HIS A 111 30.50 23.42 -2.53
C HIS A 111 29.18 22.73 -2.17
N ALA A 112 28.40 23.29 -1.24
CA ALA A 112 27.09 22.76 -0.87
C ALA A 112 26.14 22.69 -2.07
N LYS A 113 26.08 23.75 -2.89
CA LYS A 113 25.28 23.75 -4.13
C LYS A 113 25.79 22.72 -5.15
N LYS A 114 27.10 22.57 -5.33
CA LYS A 114 27.69 21.58 -6.24
C LYS A 114 27.37 20.15 -5.81
N LEU A 115 27.47 19.85 -4.51
CA LEU A 115 27.09 18.56 -3.95
C LEU A 115 25.61 18.28 -4.16
N LYS A 116 24.74 19.26 -3.88
CA LYS A 116 23.29 19.08 -4.09
C LYS A 116 22.95 18.86 -5.56
N MET A 117 23.62 19.57 -6.47
CA MET A 117 23.47 19.36 -7.91
C MET A 117 23.89 17.95 -8.33
N ALA A 118 25.02 17.44 -7.83
CA ALA A 118 25.48 16.09 -8.13
C ALA A 118 24.52 15.01 -7.57
N GLU A 119 24.00 15.21 -6.36
CA GLU A 119 22.99 14.33 -5.75
C GLU A 119 21.71 14.29 -6.58
N LEU A 120 21.19 15.47 -6.99
CA LEU A 120 20.00 15.56 -7.83
C LEU A 120 20.22 14.92 -9.19
N GLN A 121 21.38 15.11 -9.82
CA GLN A 121 21.70 14.47 -11.09
C GLN A 121 21.69 12.94 -10.95
N LYS A 122 22.33 12.40 -9.91
CA LYS A 122 22.31 10.96 -9.63
C LYS A 122 20.89 10.41 -9.45
N ASN A 123 20.02 11.16 -8.78
CA ASN A 123 18.63 10.77 -8.58
C ASN A 123 17.83 10.80 -9.89
N ILE A 124 18.08 11.79 -10.76
CA ILE A 124 17.51 11.85 -12.10
C ILE A 124 17.93 10.62 -12.89
N ASP A 125 19.23 10.33 -12.98
CA ASP A 125 19.76 9.22 -13.76
C ASP A 125 19.19 7.87 -13.27
N ALA A 126 19.13 7.68 -11.95
CA ALA A 126 18.54 6.48 -11.34
C ALA A 126 17.03 6.35 -11.64
N THR A 127 16.30 7.46 -11.63
CA THR A 127 14.85 7.47 -11.91
C THR A 127 14.58 7.22 -13.39
N THR A 128 15.36 7.83 -14.29
CA THR A 128 15.28 7.62 -15.73
C THR A 128 15.57 6.16 -16.08
N SER A 129 16.61 5.56 -15.51
CA SER A 129 16.91 4.13 -15.73
C SER A 129 15.79 3.21 -15.25
N LYS A 130 15.14 3.53 -14.12
CA LYS A 130 13.96 2.78 -13.66
C LYS A 130 12.78 2.94 -14.62
N LEU A 131 12.53 4.16 -15.08
CA LEU A 131 11.46 4.45 -16.03
C LEU A 131 11.66 3.66 -17.33
N GLU A 132 12.86 3.66 -17.89
CA GLU A 132 13.21 2.91 -19.11
C GLU A 132 12.97 1.40 -18.93
N LYS A 133 13.37 0.83 -17.79
CA LYS A 133 13.12 -0.58 -17.47
C LYS A 133 11.62 -0.88 -17.37
N SER A 134 10.86 -0.02 -16.71
CA SER A 134 9.40 -0.17 -16.60
C SER A 134 8.72 -0.06 -17.96
N LEU A 135 9.10 0.90 -18.80
CA LEU A 135 8.56 1.04 -20.15
C LEU A 135 8.88 -0.16 -21.03
N LYS A 136 10.10 -0.69 -20.96
CA LYS A 136 10.48 -1.91 -21.66
C LYS A 136 9.63 -3.10 -21.21
N SER A 137 9.43 -3.26 -19.90
CA SER A 137 8.59 -4.32 -19.35
C SER A 137 7.12 -4.18 -19.77
N ILE A 138 6.58 -2.95 -19.80
CA ILE A 138 5.22 -2.70 -20.32
C ILE A 138 5.13 -3.14 -21.78
N SER A 139 6.05 -2.69 -22.63
CA SER A 139 6.06 -3.06 -24.05
C SER A 139 6.19 -4.57 -24.29
N GLU A 140 7.00 -5.27 -23.50
CA GLU A 140 7.13 -6.74 -23.55
C GLU A 140 5.81 -7.45 -23.15
N GLN A 141 5.06 -6.91 -22.19
CA GLN A 141 3.77 -7.49 -21.77
C GLN A 141 2.62 -7.14 -22.72
N GLU A 142 2.67 -5.99 -23.38
CA GLU A 142 1.67 -5.55 -24.36
C GLU A 142 1.66 -6.46 -25.61
N ALA A 143 2.80 -6.97 -26.05
CA ALA A 143 2.91 -7.82 -27.25
C ALA A 143 2.09 -9.13 -27.19
N GLY A 144 1.66 -9.57 -26.00
CA GLY A 144 0.75 -10.71 -25.81
C GLY A 144 -0.61 -10.34 -25.21
N ARG A 145 -0.85 -9.05 -24.97
CA ARG A 145 -2.04 -8.49 -24.33
C ARG A 145 -2.53 -7.29 -25.12
N GLU A 146 -2.56 -7.43 -26.43
CA GLU A 146 -3.15 -6.40 -27.27
C GLU A 146 -4.65 -6.32 -27.00
N ASP A 147 -5.16 -5.10 -26.84
CA ASP A 147 -6.59 -4.86 -26.70
C ASP A 147 -7.22 -4.92 -28.10
N ASN A 148 -7.66 -6.12 -28.46
CA ASN A 148 -8.39 -6.38 -29.69
C ASN A 148 -9.79 -6.93 -29.38
N LYS A 149 -10.73 -6.74 -30.32
CA LYS A 149 -12.12 -7.19 -30.18
C LYS A 149 -12.24 -8.71 -30.02
N GLU A 150 -11.26 -9.47 -30.50
CA GLU A 150 -11.23 -10.91 -30.37
C GLU A 150 -10.95 -11.34 -28.93
N ARG A 151 -10.00 -10.70 -28.27
CA ARG A 151 -9.65 -10.90 -26.86
C ARG A 151 -10.81 -10.55 -25.95
N GLU A 152 -11.50 -9.44 -26.21
CA GLU A 152 -12.71 -9.07 -25.47
C GLU A 152 -13.78 -10.17 -25.55
N LYS A 153 -14.08 -10.65 -26.77
CA LYS A 153 -15.00 -11.78 -26.97
C LYS A 153 -14.53 -13.08 -26.30
N LEU A 154 -13.23 -13.38 -26.33
CA LEU A 154 -12.67 -14.55 -25.67
C LEU A 154 -12.76 -14.46 -24.15
N LEU A 155 -12.58 -13.27 -23.57
CA LEU A 155 -12.74 -13.03 -22.14
C LEU A 155 -14.20 -13.18 -21.71
N GLU A 156 -15.15 -12.60 -22.47
CA GLU A 156 -16.59 -12.78 -22.25
C GLU A 156 -17.00 -14.26 -22.34
N LEU A 157 -16.51 -14.97 -23.36
CA LEU A 157 -16.77 -16.40 -23.53
C LEU A 157 -16.19 -17.22 -22.37
N ASN A 158 -14.96 -16.91 -21.94
CA ASN A 158 -14.32 -17.59 -20.82
C ASN A 158 -15.10 -17.38 -19.52
N GLU A 159 -15.58 -16.17 -19.26
CA GLU A 159 -16.43 -15.88 -18.10
C GLU A 159 -17.74 -16.67 -18.16
N LYS A 160 -18.39 -16.71 -19.33
CA LYS A 160 -19.62 -17.48 -19.53
C LYS A 160 -19.41 -18.98 -19.28
N LEU A 161 -18.39 -19.57 -19.89
CA LEU A 161 -18.07 -20.99 -19.75
C LEU A 161 -17.65 -21.36 -18.32
N THR A 162 -16.95 -20.46 -17.63
CA THR A 162 -16.57 -20.66 -16.23
C THR A 162 -17.79 -20.70 -15.33
N LYS A 163 -18.76 -19.79 -15.54
CA LYS A 163 -20.05 -19.80 -14.82
C LYS A 163 -20.84 -21.08 -15.09
N GLU A 164 -20.93 -21.50 -16.34
CA GLU A 164 -21.62 -22.73 -16.74
C GLU A 164 -20.98 -23.98 -16.11
N ARG A 165 -19.65 -24.07 -16.16
CA ARG A 165 -18.88 -25.14 -15.49
C ARG A 165 -19.21 -25.20 -13.99
N ASP A 166 -19.24 -24.06 -13.31
CA ASP A 166 -19.47 -24.01 -11.88
C ASP A 166 -20.91 -24.37 -11.50
N GLN A 167 -21.88 -23.96 -12.32
CA GLN A 167 -23.27 -24.40 -12.20
C GLN A 167 -23.41 -25.91 -12.35
N LEU A 168 -22.85 -26.48 -13.43
CA LEU A 168 -22.88 -27.92 -13.68
C LEU A 168 -22.17 -28.71 -12.58
N ARG A 169 -21.02 -28.22 -12.09
CA ARG A 169 -20.34 -28.85 -10.94
C ARG A 169 -21.19 -28.82 -9.68
N SER A 170 -21.87 -27.70 -9.41
CA SER A 170 -22.79 -27.61 -8.28
C SER A 170 -23.97 -28.55 -8.43
N GLU A 171 -24.46 -28.74 -9.65
CA GLU A 171 -25.55 -29.67 -9.95
C GLU A 171 -25.12 -31.12 -9.77
N ILE A 172 -23.99 -31.53 -10.35
CA ILE A 172 -23.39 -32.86 -10.16
C ILE A 172 -23.20 -33.16 -8.67
N LYS A 173 -22.76 -32.17 -7.88
CA LYS A 173 -22.58 -32.33 -6.43
C LYS A 173 -23.89 -32.70 -5.71
N LYS A 174 -25.05 -32.22 -6.18
CA LYS A 174 -26.36 -32.62 -5.62
C LYS A 174 -26.63 -34.11 -5.84
N TYR A 175 -26.13 -34.66 -6.95
CA TYR A 175 -26.33 -36.07 -7.32
C TYR A 175 -25.22 -37.01 -6.82
N CYS A 176 -24.19 -36.49 -6.15
CA CYS A 176 -23.05 -37.27 -5.66
C CYS A 176 -23.43 -38.42 -4.70
N GLY A 177 -24.60 -38.36 -4.06
CA GLY A 177 -25.11 -39.43 -3.19
C GLY A 177 -26.01 -40.46 -3.88
N HIS A 178 -26.32 -40.30 -5.16
CA HIS A 178 -27.26 -41.14 -5.91
C HIS A 178 -26.50 -42.17 -6.75
N ASP A 179 -25.83 -43.11 -6.09
CA ASP A 179 -25.18 -44.24 -6.75
C ASP A 179 -26.24 -45.25 -7.24
N PRO A 180 -26.37 -45.50 -8.56
CA PRO A 180 -27.32 -46.46 -9.10
C PRO A 180 -27.14 -47.89 -8.55
N GLU A 181 -25.91 -48.27 -8.18
CA GLU A 181 -25.65 -49.60 -7.61
C GLU A 181 -26.16 -49.71 -6.17
N ILE A 182 -26.01 -48.64 -5.38
CA ILE A 182 -26.58 -48.60 -4.02
C ILE A 182 -28.11 -48.64 -4.08
N PHE A 183 -28.71 -47.95 -5.06
CA PHE A 183 -30.15 -47.97 -5.25
C PHE A 183 -30.65 -49.36 -5.65
N ARG A 184 -30.03 -50.01 -6.64
CA ARG A 184 -30.35 -51.40 -7.03
C ARG A 184 -30.22 -52.38 -5.87
N LYS A 185 -29.16 -52.23 -5.06
CA LYS A 185 -28.96 -53.11 -3.90
C LYS A 185 -30.09 -52.95 -2.88
N LYS A 186 -30.51 -51.71 -2.61
CA LYS A 186 -31.66 -51.43 -1.73
C LYS A 186 -32.97 -51.98 -2.27
N GLU A 187 -33.21 -51.88 -3.58
CA GLU A 187 -34.40 -52.49 -4.22
C GLU A 187 -34.43 -54.00 -4.00
N ASN A 188 -33.31 -54.71 -4.24
CA ASN A 188 -33.23 -56.15 -3.98
C ASN A 188 -33.42 -56.49 -2.49
N GLU A 189 -32.84 -55.70 -1.58
CA GLU A 189 -33.04 -55.90 -0.13
C GLU A 189 -34.50 -55.70 0.28
N ILE A 190 -35.21 -54.75 -0.34
CA ILE A 190 -36.64 -54.53 -0.12
C ILE A 190 -37.46 -55.73 -0.58
N GLU A 191 -37.19 -56.27 -1.77
CA GLU A 191 -37.91 -57.44 -2.28
C GLU A 191 -37.72 -58.66 -1.36
N ILE A 192 -36.47 -58.92 -0.91
CA ILE A 192 -36.20 -60.00 0.06
C ILE A 192 -36.95 -59.76 1.38
N ALA A 193 -37.01 -58.51 1.86
CA ALA A 193 -37.71 -58.16 3.09
C ALA A 193 -39.23 -58.34 2.96
N LYS A 194 -39.82 -57.99 1.80
CA LYS A 194 -41.24 -58.20 1.50
C LYS A 194 -41.58 -59.70 1.47
N GLU A 195 -40.80 -60.50 0.75
CA GLU A 195 -40.97 -61.95 0.72
C GLU A 195 -40.89 -62.56 2.12
N ALA A 196 -39.93 -62.10 2.93
CA ALA A 196 -39.78 -62.56 4.30
C ALA A 196 -40.98 -62.16 5.18
N ALA A 197 -41.48 -60.92 5.05
CA ALA A 197 -42.66 -60.44 5.76
C ALA A 197 -43.90 -61.26 5.38
N ASN A 198 -44.16 -61.45 4.08
CA ASN A 198 -45.28 -62.24 3.56
C ASN A 198 -45.22 -63.70 4.03
N ARG A 199 -44.03 -64.29 4.07
CA ARG A 199 -43.84 -65.64 4.63
C ARG A 199 -44.18 -65.72 6.13
N TRP A 200 -43.86 -64.67 6.90
CA TRP A 200 -44.28 -64.62 8.31
C TRP A 200 -45.78 -64.36 8.45
N THR A 201 -46.39 -63.57 7.57
CA THR A 201 -47.85 -63.40 7.50
C THR A 201 -48.54 -64.75 7.24
N ASP A 202 -48.05 -65.54 6.28
CA ASP A 202 -48.53 -66.91 6.03
C ASP A 202 -48.45 -67.80 7.27
N ASN A 203 -47.31 -67.76 7.96
CA ASN A 203 -47.10 -68.54 9.17
C ASN A 203 -48.08 -68.13 10.28
N ILE A 204 -48.31 -66.83 10.47
CA ILE A 204 -49.25 -66.29 11.46
C ILE A 204 -50.67 -66.76 11.14
N PHE A 205 -51.12 -66.62 9.89
CA PHE A 205 -52.45 -67.06 9.47
C PHE A 205 -52.62 -68.58 9.57
N SER A 206 -51.58 -69.34 9.24
CA SER A 206 -51.58 -70.81 9.37
C SER A 206 -51.74 -71.25 10.83
N VAL A 207 -51.01 -70.61 11.76
CA VAL A 207 -51.11 -70.90 13.19
C VAL A 207 -52.47 -70.49 13.74
N LYS A 208 -53.00 -69.32 13.36
CA LYS A 208 -54.36 -68.88 13.74
C LYS A 208 -55.41 -69.91 13.32
N SER A 209 -55.38 -70.31 12.04
CA SER A 209 -56.29 -71.31 11.48
C SER A 209 -56.19 -72.65 12.22
N TRP A 210 -54.97 -73.12 12.52
CA TRP A 210 -54.77 -74.35 13.28
C TRP A 210 -55.31 -74.25 14.72
N CYS A 211 -55.04 -73.15 15.43
CA CYS A 211 -55.54 -72.91 16.78
C CYS A 211 -57.07 -72.88 16.83
N LYS A 212 -57.69 -72.22 15.86
CA LYS A 212 -59.15 -72.19 15.69
C LYS A 212 -59.72 -73.59 15.47
N ASN A 213 -59.15 -74.36 14.55
CA ASN A 213 -59.65 -75.69 14.18
C ASN A 213 -59.38 -76.77 15.26
N LYS A 214 -58.27 -76.67 15.99
CA LYS A 214 -57.85 -77.70 16.96
C LYS A 214 -58.37 -77.45 18.38
N PHE A 215 -58.45 -76.19 18.79
CA PHE A 215 -58.79 -75.80 20.17
C PHE A 215 -60.07 -74.95 20.26
N ASN A 216 -60.75 -74.69 19.14
CA ASN A 216 -61.99 -73.90 19.07
C ASN A 216 -61.85 -72.50 19.70
N VAL A 217 -60.69 -71.86 19.49
CA VAL A 217 -60.38 -70.50 19.94
C VAL A 217 -60.78 -69.51 18.83
N GLU A 218 -61.53 -68.48 19.19
CA GLU A 218 -61.96 -67.42 18.26
C GLU A 218 -60.79 -66.50 17.84
N ASP A 219 -60.77 -66.09 16.57
CA ASP A 219 -59.68 -65.30 15.98
C ASP A 219 -59.47 -63.96 16.71
N ASN A 220 -60.56 -63.29 17.10
CA ASN A 220 -60.52 -62.02 17.84
C ASN A 220 -59.81 -62.13 19.21
N VAL A 221 -59.85 -63.30 19.84
CA VAL A 221 -59.16 -63.54 21.12
C VAL A 221 -57.67 -63.70 20.90
N LEU A 222 -57.27 -64.45 19.86
CA LEU A 222 -55.87 -64.61 19.48
C LEU A 222 -55.25 -63.28 19.04
N ASP A 223 -55.97 -62.51 18.23
CA ASP A 223 -55.50 -61.22 17.71
C ASP A 223 -55.27 -60.22 18.85
N LYS A 224 -56.22 -60.13 19.78
CA LYS A 224 -56.06 -59.27 20.96
C LYS A 224 -54.94 -59.73 21.89
N GLN A 225 -54.76 -61.05 22.07
CA GLN A 225 -53.77 -61.60 22.99
C GLN A 225 -52.33 -61.46 22.47
N PHE A 226 -52.12 -61.65 21.17
CA PHE A 226 -50.81 -61.57 20.53
C PHE A 226 -50.54 -60.23 19.84
N GLY A 227 -51.49 -59.29 19.89
CA GLY A 227 -51.34 -57.96 19.30
C GLY A 227 -51.28 -57.98 17.77
N ILE A 228 -52.03 -58.88 17.14
CA ILE A 228 -52.09 -59.01 15.68
C ILE A 228 -53.03 -57.91 15.15
N PRO A 229 -52.55 -56.99 14.31
CA PRO A 229 -53.39 -55.93 13.75
C PRO A 229 -54.49 -56.50 12.84
N SER A 230 -55.67 -55.88 12.87
CA SER A 230 -56.81 -56.24 12.01
C SER A 230 -56.54 -55.99 10.52
N GLU A 231 -55.66 -55.04 10.23
CA GLU A 231 -55.21 -54.65 8.91
C GLU A 231 -53.95 -55.41 8.44
N LEU A 232 -53.50 -56.42 9.19
CA LEU A 232 -52.37 -57.24 8.75
C LEU A 232 -52.75 -57.98 7.46
N ASP A 233 -52.03 -57.68 6.38
CA ASP A 233 -52.19 -58.30 5.08
C ASP A 233 -50.83 -58.45 4.40
N TYR A 234 -50.81 -59.06 3.22
CA TYR A 234 -49.62 -59.15 2.39
C TYR A 234 -49.15 -57.77 1.94
N ILE A 235 -47.82 -57.63 1.85
CA ILE A 235 -47.15 -56.42 1.39
C ILE A 235 -46.77 -56.62 -0.08
N ASP A 236 -47.21 -55.69 -0.93
CA ASP A 236 -46.84 -55.57 -2.35
C ASP A 236 -45.45 -54.92 -2.56
#